data_AF-A0A961D101-F1
#
_entry.id   AF-A0A961D101-F1
#
_cell.length_a   1.000
_cell.length_b   1.000
_cell.length_c   1.000
_cell.angle_alpha   90.00
_cell.angle_beta   90.00
_cell.angle_gamma   90.00
#
_symmetry.space_group_name_H-M   'P 1'
#
loop_
_entity.id
_entity.type
_entity.pdbx_description
1 polymer ?
#
loop_
_entity_poly.entity_id
_entity_poly.type
_entity_poly.pdbx_seq_one_letter_code
_entity_poly.pdbx_strand_id
1 'polypeptide(L)' 'MSGLEGLELGALLGSGGFADVYEAEEIQLGRRVAVKLFRARDDGMDRKSFER' A
#
# COMPACT_ATOMS: atom_id res chain seq x y z
N MET A 1 3.30 -11.43 8.72
CA MET A 1 4.25 -10.63 7.92
C MET A 1 3.50 -9.40 7.41
N SER A 2 3.89 -8.22 7.88
CA SER A 2 3.29 -6.94 7.50
C SER A 2 3.90 -6.51 6.17
N GLY A 3 3.10 -6.34 5.11
CA GLY A 3 3.60 -6.03 3.75
C GLY A 3 4.13 -4.60 3.58
N LEU A 4 4.41 -3.90 4.67
CA LEU A 4 4.85 -2.50 4.69
C LEU A 4 6.26 -2.32 5.27
N GLU A 5 6.97 -3.42 5.52
CA GLU A 5 8.36 -3.38 5.95
C GLU A 5 9.21 -2.68 4.88
N GLY A 6 9.94 -1.64 5.28
CA GLY A 6 10.79 -0.84 4.38
C GLY A 6 10.10 0.33 3.68
N LEU A 7 8.83 0.62 4.01
CA LEU A 7 8.10 1.79 3.53
C LEU A 7 7.82 2.77 4.68
N GLU A 8 8.13 4.04 4.46
CA GLU A 8 7.68 5.14 5.32
C GLU A 8 6.51 5.85 4.65
N LEU A 9 5.30 5.69 5.19
CA LEU A 9 4.08 6.28 4.61
C LEU A 9 4.02 7.79 4.87
N GLY A 10 3.68 8.53 3.82
CA GLY A 10 3.45 9.97 3.83
C GLY A 10 1.98 10.33 3.61
N ALA A 11 1.75 11.42 2.86
CA ALA A 11 0.42 11.96 2.65
C ALA A 11 -0.51 11.01 1.86
N LEU A 12 -1.81 11.09 2.14
CA LEU A 12 -2.84 10.49 1.30
C LEU A 12 -2.89 11.22 -0.03
N LEU A 13 -2.67 10.49 -1.12
CA LEU A 13 -2.72 11.01 -2.50
C LEU A 13 -4.11 10.85 -3.12
N GLY A 14 -4.86 9.83 -2.69
CA GLY A 14 -6.22 9.63 -3.16
C GLY A 14 -6.92 8.46 -2.49
N SER A 15 -8.25 8.49 -2.54
CA SER A 15 -9.12 7.46 -1.97
C SER A 15 -10.13 7.01 -3.02
N GLY A 16 -10.38 5.70 -3.08
CA GLY A 16 -11.43 5.10 -3.91
C GLY A 16 -12.25 4.07 -3.14
N GLY A 17 -13.26 3.48 -3.78
CA GLY A 17 -14.18 2.54 -3.12
C GLY A 17 -13.56 1.24 -2.57
N PHE A 18 -12.30 0.95 -2.90
CA PHE A 18 -11.62 -0.29 -2.51
C PHE A 18 -10.32 -0.06 -1.74
N ALA A 19 -9.73 1.13 -1.84
CA ALA A 19 -8.39 1.37 -1.32
C ALA A 19 -8.11 2.86 -1.09
N ASP A 20 -7.12 3.11 -0.25
CA ASP A 20 -6.45 4.39 -0.09
C ASP A 20 -5.06 4.33 -0.73
N VAL A 21 -4.63 5.41 -1.36
CA VAL A 21 -3.32 5.54 -1.99
C VAL A 21 -2.53 6.59 -1.25
N TYR A 22 -1.39 6.19 -0.70
CA TYR A 22 -0.47 7.06 0.03
C TYR A 22 0.80 7.26 -0.78
N GLU A 23 1.42 8.41 -0.58
CA GLU A 23 2.83 8.57 -0.84
C GLU A 23 3.64 7.73 0.15
N ALA A 24 4.80 7.23 -0.26
CA ALA A 24 5.77 6.64 0.65
C ALA A 24 7.20 6.81 0.16
N GLU A 25 8.16 6.73 1.08
CA GLU A 25 9.58 6.54 0.76
C GLU A 25 9.94 5.06 0.95
N GLU A 26 10.51 4.44 -0.10
CA GLU A 26 11.05 3.09 -0.03
C GLU A 26 12.51 3.14 0.42
N ILE A 27 12.75 2.80 1.68
CA ILE A 27 14.00 3.08 2.39
C ILE A 27 15.21 2.39 1.76
N GLN A 28 15.05 1.17 1.24
CA GLN A 28 16.16 0.41 0.66
C GLN A 28 16.69 1.01 -0.64
N LEU A 29 15.81 1.63 -1.43
CA LEU A 29 16.14 2.18 -2.75
C LEU A 29 16.17 3.70 -2.76
N GLY A 30 15.73 4.35 -1.67
CA GLY A 30 15.72 5.80 -1.52
C GLY A 30 14.83 6.50 -2.54
N ARG A 31 13.70 5.88 -2.92
CA ARG A 31 12.78 6.44 -3.92
C ARG A 31 11.38 6.65 -3.36
N ARG A 32 10.75 7.71 -3.85
CA ARG A 32 9.35 8.03 -3.60
C ARG A 32 8.44 7.15 -4.45
N VAL A 33 7.47 6.49 -3.83
CA VAL A 33 6.51 5.57 -4.44
C VAL A 33 5.08 5.89 -4.00
N ALA A 34 4.10 5.32 -4.71
CA ALA A 34 2.70 5.32 -4.28
C ALA A 34 2.32 3.93 -3.75
N VAL A 35 1.75 3.87 -2.55
CA VAL A 35 1.33 2.63 -1.87
C VAL A 35 -0.19 2.57 -1.85
N LYS A 36 -0.77 1.51 -2.42
CA LYS A 36 -2.22 1.27 -2.42
C LYS A 36 -2.60 0.27 -1.32
N LEU A 37 -3.31 0.75 -0.31
CA LEU A 37 -3.81 -0.05 0.81
C LEU A 37 -5.27 -0.42 0.57
N PHE A 38 -5.52 -1.69 0.27
CA PHE A 38 -6.87 -2.21 0.15
C PHE A 38 -7.51 -2.34 1.54
N ARG A 39 -8.76 -1.85 1.65
CA ARG A 39 -9.53 -2.00 2.88
C ARG A 39 -9.98 -3.45 2.96
N ALA A 40 -9.84 -4.07 4.13
CA ALA A 40 -10.43 -5.37 4.37
C ALA A 40 -11.95 -5.23 4.15
N ARG A 41 -12.46 -5.89 3.11
CA ARG A 41 -13.88 -6.17 2.99
C ARG A 41 -14.14 -7.42 3.83
N ASP A 42 -15.27 -7.49 4.50
CA ASP A 42 -15.67 -8.65 5.32
C ASP A 42 -15.88 -9.94 4.50
N ASP A 43 -15.57 -9.96 3.20
CA ASP A 43 -15.78 -11.05 2.25
C ASP A 43 -14.49 -11.87 1.94
N GLY A 44 -13.53 -11.90 2.87
CA GLY A 44 -12.62 -13.04 3.04
C GLY A 44 -11.59 -13.35 1.94
N MET A 45 -11.49 -12.55 0.87
CA MET A 45 -10.50 -12.77 -0.18
C MET A 45 -9.96 -11.44 -0.71
N ASP A 46 -8.79 -11.03 -0.22
CA ASP A 46 -7.89 -10.13 -0.96
C ASP A 46 -6.45 -10.35 -0.47
N ARG A 47 -5.89 -11.51 -0.86
CA ARG A 47 -4.46 -11.80 -0.73
C ARG A 47 -3.95 -12.52 -1.98
N LYS A 48 -4.10 -11.91 -3.14
CA LYS A 48 -3.26 -12.24 -4.31
C LYS A 48 -3.07 -10.98 -5.14
N SER A 49 -1.82 -10.54 -5.25
CA SER A 49 -1.23 -9.75 -6.35
C SER A 49 -0.16 -8.80 -5.81
N PHE A 50 0.96 -9.36 -5.36
CA PHE A 50 2.23 -8.62 -5.24
C PHE A 50 3.43 -9.52 -5.62
N GLU A 51 3.23 -10.48 -6.50
CA GLU A 51 4.33 -11.12 -7.23
C GLU A 51 4.23 -10.67 -8.69
N ARG A 52 5.20 -9.87 -9.12
CA ARG A 52 5.56 -9.69 -10.52
C ARG A 52 6.71 -10.64 -10.83
#